data_AF-A0A9P1JVH4-F1
#
_entry.id   AF-A0A9P1JVH4-F1
#
_cell.length_a   1.000
_cell.length_b   1.000
_cell.length_c   1.000
_cell.angle_alpha   90.00
_cell.angle_beta   90.00
_cell.angle_gamma   90.00
#
_symmetry.space_group_name_H-M   'P 1'
#
loop_
_entity.id
_entity.type
_entity.pdbx_description
1 polymer ?
#
loop_
_entity_poly.entity_id
_entity_poly.type
_entity_poly.pdbx_seq_one_letter_code
_entity_poly.pdbx_strand_id
1 'polypeptide(L)'
;MDSDLKDRTVNTKERRADAPSLAAQLMGMPGAVPDGEAAKRIHRRREIRPVSRVYSRFVTGMKFALPALALAVMALIAVWPSLTELPTLRISADKGQLEMIKPRYVAVDEDNQPFSLVAAKADRIADQPDIVLLDQPEAEMTQTDGTWVTMRSDKGWYNQVTGILKMRGHVRVMRDDGNEFTTEEADSDIRKGTAWGDVHVVGQGPQGVINAEGFRLSDRGKTMVFLNQSKADVQAAESPGGKTR
;
A
#
# COMPACT_ATOMS: atom_id res chain seq x y z
N MET A 1 12.92 28.99 44.58
CA MET A 1 12.12 29.00 43.35
C MET A 1 10.98 28.02 43.55
N ASP A 2 9.88 28.62 44.00
CA ASP A 2 8.49 28.28 43.73
C ASP A 2 7.94 26.95 44.25
N SER A 3 7.50 27.07 45.50
CA SER A 3 6.48 26.31 46.19
C SER A 3 5.10 26.45 45.53
N ASP A 4 4.50 25.31 45.18
CA ASP A 4 3.18 25.13 44.60
C ASP A 4 2.09 25.42 45.66
N LEU A 5 1.36 26.53 45.46
CA LEU A 5 0.32 27.03 46.35
C LEU A 5 -1.05 26.64 45.78
N LYS A 6 -1.66 25.61 46.36
CA LYS A 6 -3.03 25.16 46.02
C LYS A 6 -3.93 25.45 47.21
N ASP A 7 -4.58 26.62 47.18
CA ASP A 7 -5.56 27.00 48.20
C ASP A 7 -7.00 26.79 47.72
N ARG A 8 -7.80 26.36 48.69
CA ARG A 8 -9.20 25.95 48.61
C ARG A 8 -10.11 27.16 48.80
N THR A 9 -11.35 27.06 48.32
CA THR A 9 -12.60 27.57 48.94
C THR A 9 -13.74 27.12 48.01
N VAL A 10 -14.63 26.18 48.34
CA VAL A 10 -15.67 26.16 49.39
C VAL A 10 -16.51 27.44 49.33
N ASN A 11 -17.77 27.39 48.88
CA ASN A 11 -18.89 27.15 49.80
C ASN A 11 -20.29 27.33 49.16
N THR A 12 -21.18 26.47 49.66
CA THR A 12 -22.57 26.73 50.10
C THR A 12 -23.61 27.24 49.11
N LYS A 13 -24.41 26.23 48.74
CA LYS A 13 -25.83 26.28 48.41
C LYS A 13 -26.65 26.38 49.72
N GLU A 14 -27.31 27.50 49.92
CA GLU A 14 -28.46 27.76 50.80
C GLU A 14 -29.36 28.73 49.99
N ARG A 15 -30.70 28.75 50.00
CA ARG A 15 -31.65 28.47 51.07
C ARG A 15 -33.10 28.56 50.53
N ARG A 16 -34.01 27.94 51.29
CA ARG A 16 -35.46 28.20 51.48
C ARG A 16 -36.43 27.85 50.33
N ALA A 17 -37.37 26.92 50.51
CA ALA A 17 -38.50 26.79 51.47
C ALA A 17 -39.79 27.31 50.83
N ASP A 18 -40.83 26.47 50.81
CA ASP A 18 -42.15 26.78 51.37
C ASP A 18 -43.14 25.65 51.07
N ALA A 19 -43.68 25.10 52.15
CA ALA A 19 -44.96 24.40 52.28
C ALA A 19 -45.56 24.91 53.61
N PRO A 20 -46.82 24.65 54.01
CA PRO A 20 -47.98 24.07 53.31
C PRO A 20 -49.26 24.94 53.49
N SER A 21 -50.42 24.54 52.95
CA SER A 21 -51.70 24.86 53.59
C SER A 21 -52.74 23.74 53.39
N LEU A 22 -53.40 23.45 54.51
CA LEU A 22 -54.34 22.37 54.77
C LEU A 22 -55.79 22.87 54.64
N ALA A 23 -56.67 21.90 54.37
CA ALA A 23 -58.10 21.86 54.75
C ALA A 23 -59.11 22.74 54.00
N ALA A 24 -60.09 22.07 53.35
CA ALA A 24 -61.51 22.09 53.79
C ALA A 24 -62.45 21.51 52.70
N GLN A 25 -62.69 20.20 52.80
CA GLN A 25 -63.99 19.51 52.87
C GLN A 25 -65.30 20.28 52.58
N LEU A 26 -66.21 19.65 51.81
CA LEU A 26 -67.69 19.49 51.95
C LEU A 26 -68.31 19.27 50.54
N MET A 27 -68.75 18.07 50.14
CA MET A 27 -69.97 17.29 50.48
C MET A 27 -71.28 17.78 49.85
N GLY A 28 -71.90 16.94 48.99
CA GLY A 28 -73.35 16.89 48.65
C GLY A 28 -73.90 18.05 47.80
N MET A 29 -74.90 17.94 46.93
CA MET A 29 -75.89 16.93 46.54
C MET A 29 -76.63 17.47 45.26
N PRO A 30 -77.55 16.72 44.63
CA PRO A 30 -77.97 16.90 43.22
C PRO A 30 -79.18 17.82 43.04
N GLY A 31 -79.37 18.34 41.81
CA GLY A 31 -80.52 19.16 41.43
C GLY A 31 -80.96 18.90 40.00
N ALA A 32 -82.22 18.54 39.85
CA ALA A 32 -82.89 18.17 38.61
C ALA A 32 -83.35 19.38 37.77
N VAL A 33 -83.41 19.12 36.46
CA VAL A 33 -84.21 19.66 35.34
C VAL A 33 -85.45 20.50 35.75
N PRO A 34 -85.77 21.64 35.08
CA PRO A 34 -86.64 21.58 33.89
C PRO A 34 -86.35 22.59 32.74
N ASP A 35 -86.58 22.08 31.53
CA ASP A 35 -87.37 22.59 30.40
C ASP A 35 -87.48 24.11 30.11
N GLY A 36 -87.31 24.48 28.83
CA GLY A 36 -87.82 25.75 28.31
C GLY A 36 -87.02 26.39 27.19
N GLU A 37 -87.18 25.85 25.98
CA GLU A 37 -87.29 26.59 24.71
C GLU A 37 -86.44 27.87 24.46
N ALA A 38 -85.36 27.65 23.71
CA ALA A 38 -84.93 28.42 22.54
C ALA A 38 -85.06 29.96 22.54
N ALA A 39 -83.95 30.65 22.85
CA ALA A 39 -83.66 31.96 22.25
C ALA A 39 -82.15 32.18 21.98
N LYS A 40 -81.82 32.18 20.69
CA LYS A 40 -80.77 32.99 20.02
C LYS A 40 -79.32 32.92 20.53
N ARG A 41 -78.60 31.95 19.97
CA ARG A 41 -77.34 32.10 19.19
C ARG A 41 -76.45 33.33 19.50
N ILE A 42 -75.33 33.11 20.19
CA ILE A 42 -74.01 33.59 19.73
C ILE A 42 -72.99 32.45 19.95
N HIS A 43 -72.71 31.71 18.88
CA HIS A 43 -71.60 30.77 18.84
C HIS A 43 -70.29 31.55 18.79
N ARG A 44 -69.57 31.64 19.92
CA ARG A 44 -68.15 31.98 19.89
C ARG A 44 -67.40 30.73 19.39
N ARG A 45 -67.27 30.65 18.07
CA ARG A 45 -66.52 29.62 17.35
C ARG A 45 -65.08 29.65 17.89
N ARG A 46 -64.70 28.61 18.64
CA ARG A 46 -63.30 28.38 19.00
C ARG A 46 -62.56 28.07 17.71
N GLU A 47 -61.70 28.97 17.27
CA GLU A 47 -60.79 28.72 16.15
C GLU A 47 -59.82 27.62 16.55
N ILE A 48 -60.10 26.41 16.11
CA ILE A 48 -59.13 25.32 16.13
C ILE A 48 -58.19 25.61 14.96
N ARG A 49 -57.01 26.14 15.25
CA ARG A 49 -55.93 26.33 14.27
C ARG A 49 -55.73 25.00 13.52
N PRO A 50 -55.90 24.94 12.19
CA PRO A 50 -55.58 23.72 11.46
C PRO A 50 -54.07 23.53 11.52
N VAL A 51 -53.60 22.49 12.24
CA VAL A 51 -52.23 22.01 12.10
C VAL A 51 -52.05 21.63 10.64
N SER A 52 -51.11 22.29 9.98
CA SER A 52 -50.95 22.25 8.53
C SER A 52 -50.76 20.81 8.05
N ARG A 53 -51.64 20.38 7.11
CA ARG A 53 -51.58 19.07 6.43
C ARG A 53 -50.25 18.81 5.70
N VAL A 54 -49.43 19.84 5.54
CA VAL A 54 -48.10 19.79 4.91
C VAL A 54 -47.10 19.04 5.80
N TYR A 55 -47.21 19.17 7.14
CA TYR A 55 -46.30 18.48 8.08
C TYR A 55 -46.56 16.97 8.13
N SER A 56 -47.82 16.54 8.00
CA SER A 56 -48.22 15.13 8.04
C SER A 56 -47.71 14.34 6.81
N ARG A 57 -47.66 14.96 5.62
CA ARG A 57 -47.15 14.30 4.40
C ARG A 57 -45.62 14.22 4.37
N PHE A 58 -44.94 15.20 4.95
CA PHE A 58 -43.48 15.22 5.06
C PHE A 58 -42.96 14.10 5.96
N VAL A 59 -43.60 13.89 7.13
CA VAL A 59 -43.24 12.79 8.05
C VAL A 59 -43.58 11.42 7.46
N THR A 60 -44.68 11.30 6.71
CA THR A 60 -45.04 10.05 6.04
C THR A 60 -44.06 9.68 4.92
N GLY A 61 -43.54 10.67 4.16
CA GLY A 61 -42.50 10.46 3.16
C GLY A 61 -41.16 10.01 3.78
N MET A 62 -40.79 10.57 4.94
CA MET A 62 -39.56 10.20 5.64
C MET A 62 -39.54 8.75 6.11
N LYS A 63 -40.72 8.17 6.42
CA LYS A 63 -40.86 6.77 6.83
C LYS A 63 -40.47 5.78 5.72
N PHE A 64 -40.54 6.19 4.46
CA PHE A 64 -40.12 5.39 3.30
C PHE A 64 -38.75 5.80 2.76
N ALA A 65 -38.38 7.09 2.87
CA ALA A 65 -37.09 7.59 2.42
C ALA A 65 -35.92 6.97 3.20
N LEU A 66 -36.06 6.82 4.52
CA LEU A 66 -35.03 6.19 5.37
C LEU A 66 -34.70 4.74 4.98
N PRO A 67 -35.69 3.82 4.90
CA PRO A 67 -35.40 2.44 4.47
C PRO A 67 -34.96 2.36 3.01
N ALA A 68 -35.48 3.22 2.11
CA ALA A 68 -35.03 3.25 0.72
C ALA A 68 -33.55 3.67 0.60
N LEU A 69 -33.13 4.67 1.38
CA LEU A 69 -31.73 5.09 1.44
C LEU A 69 -30.84 3.97 2.01
N ALA A 70 -31.29 3.28 3.05
CA ALA A 70 -30.55 2.14 3.62
C ALA A 70 -30.38 1.01 2.61
N LEU A 71 -31.42 0.69 1.82
CA LEU A 71 -31.33 -0.29 0.74
C LEU A 71 -30.40 0.17 -0.39
N ALA A 72 -30.44 1.46 -0.76
CA ALA A 72 -29.54 2.02 -1.76
C ALA A 72 -28.08 1.92 -1.33
N VAL A 73 -27.77 2.22 -0.06
CA VAL A 73 -26.42 2.07 0.50
C VAL A 73 -25.99 0.60 0.55
N MET A 74 -26.88 -0.31 0.96
CA MET A 74 -26.59 -1.76 0.92
C MET A 74 -26.31 -2.26 -0.50
N ALA A 75 -27.10 -1.83 -1.49
CA ALA A 75 -26.87 -2.16 -2.89
C ALA A 75 -25.52 -1.61 -3.39
N LEU A 76 -25.17 -0.38 -3.00
CA LEU A 76 -23.89 0.23 -3.35
C LEU A 76 -22.70 -0.58 -2.80
N ILE A 77 -22.78 -0.99 -1.53
CA ILE A 77 -21.76 -1.81 -0.86
C ILE A 77 -21.67 -3.20 -1.51
N ALA A 78 -22.79 -3.79 -1.90
CA ALA A 78 -22.82 -5.09 -2.57
C ALA A 78 -22.21 -5.07 -3.97
N VAL A 79 -22.32 -3.94 -4.69
CA VAL A 79 -21.76 -3.77 -6.04
C VAL A 79 -20.30 -3.28 -5.99
N TRP A 80 -19.89 -2.64 -4.89
CA TRP A 80 -18.52 -2.18 -4.66
C TRP A 80 -17.41 -3.22 -4.92
N PRO A 81 -17.50 -4.48 -4.43
CA PRO A 81 -16.46 -5.48 -4.70
C PRO A 81 -16.30 -5.75 -6.20
N SER A 82 -17.38 -5.77 -6.98
CA SER A 82 -17.31 -6.04 -8.43
C SER A 82 -16.60 -4.94 -9.24
N LEU A 83 -16.50 -3.72 -8.72
CA LEU A 83 -15.77 -2.61 -9.33
C LEU A 83 -14.33 -2.48 -8.80
N THR A 84 -14.04 -3.11 -7.67
CA THR A 84 -12.72 -3.09 -7.00
C THR A 84 -12.01 -4.43 -7.02
N GLU A 85 -12.50 -5.40 -7.81
CA GLU A 85 -11.74 -6.57 -8.20
C GLU A 85 -10.55 -6.12 -9.07
N LEU A 86 -9.52 -5.58 -8.40
CA LEU A 86 -8.14 -5.81 -8.80
C LEU A 86 -8.02 -7.33 -8.96
N PRO A 87 -7.36 -7.82 -10.01
CA PRO A 87 -7.22 -9.26 -10.23
C PRO A 87 -6.55 -9.87 -9.00
N THR A 88 -7.34 -10.44 -8.11
CA THR A 88 -6.83 -11.30 -7.06
C THR A 88 -6.27 -12.49 -7.82
N LEU A 89 -4.95 -12.63 -7.78
CA LEU A 89 -4.23 -13.78 -8.30
C LEU A 89 -4.95 -15.02 -7.77
N ARG A 90 -5.77 -15.64 -8.63
CA ARG A 90 -6.34 -16.95 -8.37
C ARG A 90 -5.16 -17.89 -8.43
N ILE A 91 -4.57 -18.12 -7.26
CA ILE A 91 -3.68 -19.25 -7.03
C ILE A 91 -4.58 -20.48 -7.17
N SER A 92 -4.78 -20.92 -8.40
CA SER A 92 -5.13 -22.30 -8.67
C SER A 92 -3.89 -23.10 -8.29
N ALA A 93 -3.79 -23.42 -7.00
CA ALA A 93 -2.87 -24.42 -6.48
C ALA A 93 -3.36 -25.80 -6.96
N ASP A 94 -3.39 -25.98 -8.28
CA ASP A 94 -3.59 -27.27 -8.89
C ASP A 94 -2.19 -27.83 -9.13
N LYS A 95 -1.78 -28.72 -8.23
CA LYS A 95 -0.48 -29.44 -8.20
C LYS A 95 0.75 -28.62 -7.82
N GLY A 96 0.85 -28.20 -6.56
CA GLY A 96 2.14 -27.99 -5.85
C GLY A 96 3.13 -26.94 -6.40
N GLN A 97 2.87 -26.35 -7.55
CA GLN A 97 3.70 -25.39 -8.25
C GLN A 97 2.98 -24.05 -8.22
N LEU A 98 3.55 -23.12 -7.45
CA LEU A 98 3.04 -21.76 -7.35
C LEU A 98 3.65 -20.94 -8.50
N GLU A 99 2.85 -20.68 -9.54
CA GLU A 99 3.20 -19.73 -10.61
C GLU A 99 2.82 -18.31 -10.18
N MET A 100 3.77 -17.38 -10.35
CA MET A 100 3.60 -15.96 -10.09
C MET A 100 3.83 -15.18 -11.37
N ILE A 101 2.93 -14.24 -11.68
CA ILE A 101 3.05 -13.35 -12.84
C ILE A 101 3.60 -12.00 -12.39
N LYS A 102 4.64 -11.51 -13.07
CA LYS A 102 5.36 -10.26 -12.74
C LYS A 102 5.74 -10.16 -11.25
N PRO A 103 6.38 -11.19 -10.67
CA PRO A 103 6.82 -11.15 -9.28
C PRO A 103 7.84 -10.02 -9.08
N ARG A 104 7.78 -9.41 -7.91
CA ARG A 104 8.76 -8.43 -7.43
C ARG A 104 9.16 -8.81 -6.01
N TYR A 105 10.45 -9.06 -5.83
CA TYR A 105 11.07 -9.27 -4.54
C TYR A 105 11.93 -8.05 -4.21
N VAL A 106 11.78 -7.51 -3.00
CA VAL A 106 12.58 -6.39 -2.51
C VAL A 106 13.08 -6.78 -1.13
N ALA A 107 14.37 -6.59 -0.91
CA ALA A 107 15.01 -6.89 0.35
C ALA A 107 16.22 -5.97 0.56
N VAL A 108 16.82 -6.08 1.73
CA VAL A 108 18.09 -5.43 2.07
C VAL A 108 19.15 -6.50 2.25
N ASP A 109 20.38 -6.10 1.99
CA ASP A 109 21.55 -6.96 2.10
C ASP A 109 22.22 -6.86 3.49
N GLU A 110 23.43 -7.41 3.63
CA GLU A 110 24.23 -7.33 4.87
C GLU A 110 24.64 -5.89 5.24
N ASP A 111 24.83 -5.00 4.26
CA ASP A 111 25.18 -3.59 4.46
C ASP A 111 23.95 -2.65 4.53
N ASN A 112 22.74 -3.20 4.65
CA ASN A 112 21.47 -2.46 4.72
C ASN A 112 21.17 -1.59 3.48
N GLN A 113 21.69 -2.00 2.33
CA GLN A 113 21.43 -1.46 1.00
C GLN A 113 20.27 -2.22 0.33
N PRO A 114 19.32 -1.51 -0.30
CA PRO A 114 18.20 -2.15 -0.95
C PRO A 114 18.63 -2.86 -2.24
N PHE A 115 17.99 -3.99 -2.49
CA PHE A 115 18.02 -4.63 -3.79
C PHE A 115 16.62 -5.07 -4.19
N SER A 116 16.38 -5.15 -5.50
CA SER A 116 15.15 -5.68 -6.05
C SER A 116 15.42 -6.75 -7.09
N LEU A 117 14.53 -7.73 -7.16
CA LEU A 117 14.55 -8.81 -8.14
C LEU A 117 13.15 -8.92 -8.72
N VAL A 118 13.02 -8.64 -10.01
CA VAL A 118 11.78 -8.77 -10.77
C VAL A 118 11.95 -9.84 -11.83
N ALA A 119 10.84 -10.42 -12.28
CA ALA A 119 10.83 -11.35 -13.40
C ALA A 119 9.52 -11.22 -14.17
N ALA A 120 9.46 -11.73 -15.40
CA ALA A 120 8.20 -11.84 -16.13
C ALA A 120 7.27 -12.89 -15.48
N LYS A 121 7.86 -14.01 -15.06
CA LYS A 121 7.21 -15.11 -14.35
C LYS A 121 8.13 -15.71 -13.30
N ALA A 122 7.54 -16.27 -12.24
CA ALA A 122 8.27 -17.12 -11.32
C ALA A 122 7.49 -18.38 -10.96
N ASP A 123 8.20 -19.51 -10.92
CA ASP A 123 7.65 -20.80 -10.54
C ASP A 123 8.40 -21.37 -9.34
N ARG A 124 7.67 -21.75 -8.29
CA ARG A 124 8.24 -22.51 -7.17
C ARG A 124 8.10 -24.01 -7.43
N ILE A 125 9.21 -24.75 -7.40
CA ILE A 125 9.18 -26.21 -7.55
C ILE A 125 8.65 -26.84 -6.25
N ALA A 126 7.68 -27.75 -6.35
CA ALA A 126 7.14 -28.48 -5.20
C ALA A 126 8.23 -29.28 -4.43
N ASP A 127 9.12 -29.94 -5.17
CA ASP A 127 10.20 -30.78 -4.63
C ASP A 127 11.40 -29.99 -4.11
N GLN A 128 11.55 -28.73 -4.52
CA GLN A 128 12.64 -27.83 -4.13
C GLN A 128 12.06 -26.46 -3.78
N PRO A 129 11.35 -26.34 -2.65
CA PRO A 129 10.59 -25.13 -2.31
C PRO A 129 11.48 -23.90 -2.11
N ASP A 130 12.78 -24.09 -1.85
CA ASP A 130 13.75 -23.01 -1.68
C ASP A 130 14.21 -22.39 -3.01
N ILE A 131 13.97 -23.07 -4.14
CA ILE A 131 14.36 -22.60 -5.47
C ILE A 131 13.14 -22.03 -6.20
N VAL A 132 13.32 -20.80 -6.68
CA VAL A 132 12.37 -20.11 -7.55
C VAL A 132 12.96 -20.03 -8.94
N LEU A 133 12.27 -20.59 -9.92
CA LEU A 133 12.60 -20.43 -11.33
C LEU A 133 12.07 -19.08 -11.78
N LEU A 134 12.89 -18.33 -12.50
CA LEU A 134 12.59 -16.98 -12.95
C LEU A 134 12.68 -16.93 -14.46
N ASP A 135 11.65 -16.42 -15.10
CA ASP A 135 11.64 -16.10 -16.53
C ASP A 135 11.94 -14.63 -16.74
N GLN A 136 12.97 -14.32 -17.52
CA GLN A 136 13.48 -12.97 -17.74
C GLN A 136 13.73 -12.20 -16.42
N PRO A 137 14.58 -12.73 -15.52
CA PRO A 137 14.89 -12.03 -14.27
C PRO A 137 15.67 -10.75 -14.54
N GLU A 138 15.39 -9.74 -13.72
CA GLU A 138 16.10 -8.47 -13.66
C GLU A 138 16.34 -8.12 -12.19
N ALA A 139 17.61 -8.04 -11.81
CA ALA A 139 18.07 -7.67 -10.48
C ALA A 139 18.64 -6.24 -10.52
N GLU A 140 18.24 -5.41 -9.58
CA GLU A 140 18.73 -4.05 -9.41
C GLU A 140 19.31 -3.91 -8.00
N MET A 141 20.50 -3.34 -7.90
CA MET A 141 21.21 -3.13 -6.64
C MET A 141 21.72 -1.69 -6.60
N THR A 142 21.53 -1.01 -5.47
CA THR A 142 22.05 0.34 -5.25
C THR A 142 23.19 0.30 -4.25
N GLN A 143 24.29 0.94 -4.59
CA GLN A 143 25.48 1.09 -3.75
C GLN A 143 25.33 2.28 -2.80
N THR A 144 26.13 2.33 -1.74
CA THR A 144 26.08 3.40 -0.72
C THR A 144 26.30 4.80 -1.27
N ASP A 145 27.04 4.94 -2.38
CA ASP A 145 27.29 6.22 -3.04
C ASP A 145 26.19 6.63 -4.04
N GLY A 146 25.16 5.81 -4.19
CA GLY A 146 24.05 6.01 -5.13
C GLY A 146 24.23 5.36 -6.50
N THR A 147 25.41 4.80 -6.79
CA THR A 147 25.69 4.04 -8.01
C THR A 147 24.74 2.84 -8.07
N TRP A 148 24.04 2.64 -9.18
CA TRP A 148 23.18 1.47 -9.35
C TRP A 148 23.71 0.49 -10.40
N VAL A 149 23.45 -0.78 -10.14
CA VAL A 149 23.81 -1.90 -11.02
C VAL A 149 22.56 -2.68 -11.34
N THR A 150 22.31 -2.90 -12.63
CA THR A 150 21.22 -3.74 -13.12
C THR A 150 21.79 -4.97 -13.80
N MET A 151 21.21 -6.13 -13.53
CA MET A 151 21.60 -7.40 -14.13
C MET A 151 20.38 -8.14 -14.66
N ARG A 152 20.43 -8.58 -15.92
CA ARG A 152 19.31 -9.21 -16.62
C ARG A 152 19.75 -10.48 -17.31
N SER A 153 18.84 -11.43 -17.52
CA SER A 153 19.10 -12.65 -18.30
C SER A 153 17.80 -13.23 -18.85
N ASP A 154 17.90 -14.28 -19.66
CA ASP A 154 16.73 -15.00 -20.19
C ASP A 154 16.07 -15.88 -19.13
N LYS A 155 16.88 -16.60 -18.32
CA LYS A 155 16.41 -17.50 -17.28
C LYS A 155 17.23 -17.34 -16.00
N GLY A 156 16.58 -17.54 -14.86
CA GLY A 156 17.28 -17.60 -13.59
C GLY A 156 16.72 -18.60 -12.59
N TRP A 157 17.55 -18.96 -11.62
CA TRP A 157 17.21 -19.79 -10.47
C TRP A 157 17.66 -19.07 -9.21
N TYR A 158 16.71 -18.67 -8.39
CA TYR A 158 16.98 -17.99 -7.13
C TYR A 158 16.76 -18.93 -5.96
N ASN A 159 17.80 -19.15 -5.17
CA ASN A 159 17.71 -19.91 -3.93
C ASN A 159 17.46 -18.94 -2.76
N GLN A 160 16.26 -19.00 -2.18
CA GLN A 160 15.81 -18.09 -1.11
C GLN A 160 16.58 -18.27 0.21
N VAL A 161 17.15 -19.45 0.44
CA VAL A 161 17.87 -19.76 1.68
C VAL A 161 19.29 -19.20 1.61
N THR A 162 19.99 -19.43 0.51
CA THR A 162 21.39 -19.02 0.32
C THR A 162 21.53 -17.59 -0.20
N GLY A 163 20.53 -17.07 -0.92
CA GLY A 163 20.62 -15.79 -1.63
C GLY A 163 21.33 -15.87 -2.98
N ILE A 164 21.67 -17.08 -3.45
CA ILE A 164 22.34 -17.29 -4.74
C ILE A 164 21.30 -17.19 -5.86
N LEU A 165 21.60 -16.34 -6.84
CA LEU A 165 20.90 -16.21 -8.11
C LEU A 165 21.81 -16.71 -9.22
N LYS A 166 21.40 -17.79 -9.88
CA LYS A 166 22.02 -18.27 -11.11
C LYS A 166 21.27 -17.70 -12.29
N MET A 167 21.96 -17.10 -13.23
CA MET A 167 21.41 -16.50 -14.44
C MET A 167 22.04 -17.13 -15.67
N ARG A 168 21.21 -17.45 -16.66
CA ARG A 168 21.62 -18.14 -17.88
C ARG A 168 20.93 -17.52 -19.10
N GLY A 169 21.67 -17.45 -20.20
CA GLY A 169 21.21 -16.86 -21.46
C GLY A 169 21.31 -15.35 -21.45
N HIS A 170 22.14 -14.80 -22.34
CA HIS A 170 22.31 -13.36 -22.58
C HIS A 170 22.37 -12.53 -21.30
N VAL A 171 23.21 -12.94 -20.34
CA VAL A 171 23.37 -12.20 -19.10
C VAL A 171 24.02 -10.86 -19.41
N ARG A 172 23.35 -9.78 -19.02
CA ARG A 172 23.81 -8.41 -19.21
C ARG A 172 23.84 -7.69 -17.88
N VAL A 173 24.96 -7.05 -17.57
CA VAL A 173 25.15 -6.22 -16.38
C VAL A 173 25.42 -4.79 -16.84
N MET A 174 24.66 -3.84 -16.33
CA MET A 174 24.77 -2.41 -16.66
C MET A 174 24.99 -1.61 -15.37
N ARG A 175 25.88 -0.64 -15.44
CA ARG A 175 26.12 0.35 -14.40
C ARG A 175 25.81 1.74 -14.93
N ASP A 176 25.44 2.64 -14.03
CA ASP A 176 25.12 4.03 -14.34
C ASP A 176 26.32 4.87 -14.80
N ASP A 177 27.54 4.46 -14.47
CA ASP A 177 28.80 5.05 -14.93
C ASP A 177 29.16 4.72 -16.40
N GLY A 178 28.28 4.01 -17.11
CA GLY A 178 28.44 3.66 -18.52
C GLY A 178 29.22 2.37 -18.75
N ASN A 179 29.53 1.62 -17.69
CA ASN A 179 30.11 0.28 -17.82
C ASN A 179 29.02 -0.78 -18.08
N GLU A 180 29.27 -1.67 -19.04
CA GLU A 180 28.39 -2.76 -19.41
C GLU A 180 29.18 -4.06 -19.61
N PHE A 181 28.60 -5.19 -19.19
CA PHE A 181 29.19 -6.51 -19.34
C PHE A 181 28.16 -7.49 -19.87
N THR A 182 28.59 -8.38 -20.77
CA THR A 182 27.76 -9.43 -21.35
C THR A 182 28.44 -10.78 -21.27
N THR A 183 27.69 -11.81 -20.90
CA THR A 183 28.16 -13.19 -20.77
C THR A 183 27.00 -14.17 -20.95
N GLU A 184 27.30 -15.46 -21.18
CA GLU A 184 26.26 -16.49 -21.33
C GLU A 184 25.72 -16.96 -19.98
N GLU A 185 26.56 -16.96 -18.95
CA GLU A 185 26.17 -17.37 -17.61
C GLU A 185 26.86 -16.56 -16.51
N ALA A 186 26.11 -16.31 -15.45
CA ALA A 186 26.61 -15.68 -14.24
C ALA A 186 25.92 -16.26 -13.01
N ASP A 187 26.67 -16.41 -11.93
CA ASP A 187 26.16 -16.73 -10.61
C ASP A 187 26.40 -15.51 -9.71
N SER A 188 25.44 -15.17 -8.86
CA SER A 188 25.53 -14.00 -7.97
C SER A 188 25.01 -14.33 -6.59
N ASP A 189 25.72 -13.86 -5.56
CA ASP A 189 25.20 -13.77 -4.20
C ASP A 189 24.63 -12.37 -4.01
N ILE A 190 23.31 -12.24 -4.10
CA ILE A 190 22.63 -10.93 -4.02
C ILE A 190 22.77 -10.32 -2.62
N ARG A 191 22.86 -11.16 -1.57
CA ARG A 191 22.99 -10.70 -0.19
C ARG A 191 24.37 -10.13 0.11
N LYS A 192 25.40 -10.64 -0.55
CA LYS A 192 26.78 -10.14 -0.41
C LYS A 192 27.19 -9.16 -1.49
N GLY A 193 26.36 -8.97 -2.52
CA GLY A 193 26.69 -8.11 -3.65
C GLY A 193 27.88 -8.61 -4.47
N THR A 194 28.05 -9.93 -4.57
CA THR A 194 29.11 -10.54 -5.39
C THR A 194 28.53 -11.27 -6.59
N ALA A 195 29.31 -11.36 -7.67
CA ALA A 195 28.95 -12.15 -8.85
C ALA A 195 30.20 -12.75 -9.49
N TRP A 196 30.04 -13.88 -10.18
CA TRP A 196 31.12 -14.58 -10.84
C TRP A 196 30.63 -15.35 -12.05
N GLY A 197 31.55 -15.58 -12.98
CA GLY A 197 31.35 -16.44 -14.14
C GLY A 197 32.69 -16.96 -14.62
N ASP A 198 32.68 -18.19 -15.12
CA ASP A 198 33.86 -18.89 -15.63
C ASP A 198 33.76 -19.14 -17.14
N VAL A 199 32.90 -18.36 -17.82
CA VAL A 199 32.73 -18.38 -19.26
C VAL A 199 33.06 -17.03 -19.87
N HIS A 200 33.19 -17.04 -21.19
CA HIS A 200 33.49 -15.85 -21.97
C HIS A 200 32.63 -14.65 -21.57
N VAL A 201 33.30 -13.52 -21.36
CA VAL A 201 32.69 -12.26 -20.97
C VAL A 201 33.28 -11.13 -21.80
N VAL A 202 32.39 -10.25 -22.27
CA VAL A 202 32.75 -9.03 -23.00
C VAL A 202 32.28 -7.84 -22.17
N GLY A 203 33.24 -7.00 -21.79
CA GLY A 203 33.01 -5.74 -21.09
C GLY A 203 33.21 -4.54 -22.00
N GLN A 204 32.42 -3.50 -21.80
CA GLN A 204 32.52 -2.22 -22.48
C GLN A 204 32.43 -1.12 -21.44
N GLY A 205 33.27 -0.10 -21.56
CA GLY A 205 33.22 1.05 -20.67
C GLY A 205 33.98 2.24 -21.23
N PRO A 206 34.06 3.36 -20.50
CA PRO A 206 34.74 4.58 -20.95
C PRO A 206 36.23 4.38 -21.29
N GLN A 207 36.84 3.33 -20.72
CA GLN A 207 38.25 2.99 -20.93
C GLN A 207 38.48 2.07 -22.13
N GLY A 208 37.42 1.59 -22.80
CA GLY A 208 37.50 0.69 -23.95
C GLY A 208 36.72 -0.61 -23.79
N VAL A 209 37.13 -1.63 -24.55
CA VAL A 209 36.48 -2.95 -24.61
C VAL A 209 37.40 -4.01 -24.01
N ILE A 210 36.85 -4.90 -23.20
CA ILE A 210 37.55 -6.01 -22.55
C ILE A 210 36.93 -7.32 -23.01
N ASN A 211 37.77 -8.26 -23.43
CA ASN A 211 37.38 -9.64 -23.72
C ASN A 211 38.12 -10.58 -22.77
N ALA A 212 37.42 -11.42 -22.03
CA ALA A 212 38.01 -12.36 -21.09
C ALA A 212 37.27 -13.71 -21.06
N GLU A 213 37.83 -14.71 -20.40
CA GLU A 213 37.23 -16.06 -20.26
C GLU A 213 36.43 -16.23 -18.97
N GLY A 214 36.44 -15.23 -18.09
CA GLY A 214 35.65 -15.23 -16.87
C GLY A 214 35.75 -13.90 -16.15
N PHE A 215 34.96 -13.76 -15.09
CA PHE A 215 34.97 -12.56 -14.25
C PHE A 215 34.67 -12.88 -12.78
N ARG A 216 35.09 -11.96 -11.92
CA ARG A 216 34.70 -11.85 -10.52
C ARG A 216 34.28 -10.42 -10.25
N LEU A 217 33.15 -10.26 -9.59
CA LEU A 217 32.56 -9.00 -9.19
C LEU A 217 32.42 -9.00 -7.67
N SER A 218 32.88 -7.93 -7.03
CA SER A 218 32.67 -7.69 -5.61
C SER A 218 32.09 -6.30 -5.35
N ASP A 219 31.67 -6.10 -4.11
CA ASP A 219 31.24 -4.80 -3.59
C ASP A 219 30.11 -4.17 -4.45
N ARG A 220 29.12 -4.97 -4.86
CA ARG A 220 28.01 -4.53 -5.73
C ARG A 220 28.46 -3.88 -7.03
N GLY A 221 29.48 -4.42 -7.67
CA GLY A 221 29.92 -3.91 -8.95
C GLY A 221 31.09 -2.95 -8.86
N LYS A 222 31.50 -2.47 -7.67
CA LYS A 222 32.62 -1.52 -7.51
C LYS A 222 33.90 -2.04 -8.14
N THR A 223 34.19 -3.31 -7.87
CA THR A 223 35.41 -3.97 -8.25
C THR A 223 35.05 -5.12 -9.18
N MET A 224 35.60 -5.09 -10.39
CA MET A 224 35.49 -6.18 -11.34
C MET A 224 36.89 -6.65 -11.73
N VAL A 225 37.09 -7.96 -11.68
CA VAL A 225 38.32 -8.63 -12.08
C VAL A 225 37.99 -9.59 -13.21
N PHE A 226 38.69 -9.44 -14.34
CA PHE A 226 38.58 -10.34 -15.47
C PHE A 226 39.63 -11.44 -15.41
N LEU A 227 39.21 -12.68 -15.65
CA LEU A 227 40.04 -13.87 -15.54
C LEU A 227 40.46 -14.36 -16.92
N ASN A 228 41.71 -14.85 -17.01
CA ASN A 228 42.33 -15.58 -18.12
C ASN A 228 42.29 -14.89 -19.51
N GLN A 229 43.47 -14.80 -20.14
CA GLN A 229 43.64 -14.31 -21.53
C GLN A 229 42.92 -12.99 -21.83
N SER A 230 42.78 -12.12 -20.82
CA SER A 230 42.08 -10.85 -20.95
C SER A 230 42.77 -9.96 -21.99
N LYS A 231 42.08 -9.64 -23.08
CA LYS A 231 42.51 -8.65 -24.06
C LYS A 231 41.69 -7.38 -23.85
N ALA A 232 42.37 -6.30 -23.48
CA ALA A 232 41.79 -4.97 -23.39
C ALA A 232 42.21 -4.15 -24.62
N ASP A 233 41.23 -3.62 -25.34
CA ASP A 233 41.44 -2.63 -26.39
C ASP A 233 41.08 -1.25 -25.84
N VAL A 234 42.12 -0.45 -25.57
CA VAL A 234 41.99 0.88 -24.97
C VAL A 234 41.92 1.91 -26.08
N GLN A 235 40.72 2.45 -26.32
CA GLN A 235 40.55 3.57 -27.23
C GLN A 235 40.89 4.86 -26.47
N ALA A 236 42.05 5.44 -26.74
CA ALA A 236 42.40 6.76 -26.24
C ALA A 236 41.39 7.78 -26.78
N ALA A 237 40.68 8.47 -25.89
CA ALA A 237 39.89 9.63 -26.27
C ALA A 237 40.83 10.68 -26.87
N GLU A 238 40.66 11.00 -28.15
CA GLU A 238 41.42 12.07 -28.83
C GLU A 238 41.28 13.38 -28.04
N SER A 239 42.42 13.87 -27.54
CA SER A 239 42.51 15.16 -26.89
C SER A 239 42.22 16.25 -27.92
N PRO A 240 41.22 17.13 -27.72
CA PRO A 240 40.96 18.22 -28.64
C PRO A 240 42.18 19.15 -28.67
N GLY A 241 42.76 19.28 -29.86
CA GLY A 241 44.04 19.92 -30.13
C GLY A 241 44.30 21.22 -29.35
N GLY A 242 45.48 21.27 -28.74
CA GLY A 242 46.07 22.50 -28.24
C GLY A 242 46.23 23.49 -29.39
N LYS A 243 45.48 24.59 -29.33
CA LYS A 243 45.74 25.76 -30.17
C LYS A 243 47.02 26.42 -29.68
N THR A 244 48.12 26.18 -30.38
CA THR A 244 49.30 27.05 -30.37
C THR A 244 48.88 28.46 -30.76
N ARG A 245 49.23 29.45 -29.93
CA ARG A 245 49.41 30.83 -30.36
C ARG A 245 50.60 31.44 -29.64
#